data_AF-A0A2Z4RF07-F1
#
_entry.id   AF-A0A2Z4RF07-F1
#
_cell.length_a   1.000
_cell.length_b   1.000
_cell.length_c   1.000
_cell.angle_alpha   90.00
_cell.angle_beta   90.00
_cell.angle_gamma   90.00
#
_symmetry.space_group_name_H-M   'P 1'
#
loop_
_entity.id
_entity.type
_entity.pdbx_description
1 polymer ?
#
loop_
_entity_poly.entity_id
_entity_poly.type
_entity_poly.pdbx_seq_one_letter_code
_entity_poly.pdbx_strand_id
1 'polypeptide(L)'
;MNDGNPQIKTVALERPAPKLVQEILEGLHKLERSALSTRFNFLVNGQSGNSCEFDLGVCKGYADMLFFAGRIDSKQQQALTCYALDLSLG
;
A
#
# COMPACT_ATOMS: atom_id res chain seq x y z
N MET A 1 7.37 9.17 19.42
CA MET A 1 7.71 7.88 18.77
C MET A 1 8.83 8.21 17.79
N ASN A 2 10.04 7.70 18.04
CA ASN A 2 11.23 8.08 17.27
C ASN A 2 11.21 7.41 15.90
N ASP A 3 11.35 8.25 14.88
CA ASP A 3 11.41 7.90 13.47
C ASP A 3 12.35 6.73 13.21
N GLY A 4 11.84 5.70 12.55
CA GLY A 4 12.62 4.56 12.10
C GLY A 4 13.88 4.98 11.35
N ASN A 5 14.90 4.12 11.48
CA ASN A 5 16.24 4.21 10.90
C ASN A 5 16.32 5.17 9.67
N PRO A 6 17.12 6.25 9.72
CA PRO A 6 17.22 7.26 8.66
C PRO A 6 17.67 6.71 7.29
N GLN A 7 18.11 5.46 7.23
CA GLN A 7 18.47 4.77 5.99
C GLN A 7 17.26 4.19 5.23
N ILE A 8 16.09 4.03 5.85
CA ILE A 8 14.90 3.50 5.18
C ILE A 8 14.29 4.61 4.32
N LYS A 9 14.69 4.64 3.05
CA LYS A 9 14.06 5.49 2.02
C LYS A 9 12.67 4.94 1.70
N THR A 10 11.68 5.81 1.66
CA THR A 10 10.32 5.46 1.24
C THR A 10 10.29 5.21 -0.27
N VAL A 11 9.70 4.10 -0.70
CA VAL A 11 9.47 3.79 -2.11
C VAL A 11 8.39 4.71 -2.69
N ALA A 12 8.69 5.34 -3.84
CA ALA A 12 7.75 6.16 -4.59
C ALA A 12 6.76 5.29 -5.37
N LEU A 13 5.55 5.80 -5.62
CA LEU A 13 4.56 5.11 -6.44
C LEU A 13 4.83 5.35 -7.93
N GLU A 14 4.72 4.28 -8.72
CA GLU A 14 4.90 4.33 -10.18
C GLU A 14 3.68 4.94 -10.90
N ARG A 15 2.49 4.78 -10.31
CA ARG A 15 1.26 5.44 -10.74
C ARG A 15 0.77 6.42 -9.66
N PRO A 16 0.22 7.58 -10.05
CA PRO A 16 -0.34 8.52 -9.10
C PRO A 16 -1.54 7.89 -8.37
N ALA A 17 -1.52 7.96 -7.04
CA ALA A 17 -2.64 7.49 -6.23
C ALA A 17 -3.69 8.59 -6.04
N PRO A 18 -4.97 8.24 -5.80
CA PRO A 18 -5.98 9.18 -5.34
C PRO A 18 -5.56 9.89 -4.05
N LYS A 19 -6.05 11.11 -3.84
CA LYS A 19 -5.69 11.96 -2.70
C LYS A 19 -5.79 11.24 -1.34
N LEU A 20 -6.89 10.53 -1.10
CA LEU A 20 -7.10 9.79 0.15
C LEU A 20 -6.02 8.70 0.36
N VAL A 21 -5.60 8.01 -0.70
CA VAL A 21 -4.55 6.98 -0.61
C VAL A 21 -3.19 7.63 -0.32
N GLN A 22 -2.91 8.80 -0.90
CA GLN A 22 -1.70 9.56 -0.58
C GLN A 22 -1.68 9.98 0.89
N GLU A 23 -2.79 10.51 1.40
CA GLU A 23 -2.94 10.91 2.81
C GLU A 23 -2.73 9.72 3.77
N ILE A 24 -3.28 8.54 3.42
CA ILE A 24 -3.05 7.31 4.19
C ILE A 24 -1.55 6.98 4.21
N LEU A 25 -0.91 6.91 3.04
CA LEU A 25 0.51 6.55 2.93
C LEU A 25 1.42 7.53 3.68
N GLU A 26 1.08 8.82 3.69
CA GLU A 26 1.81 9.84 4.43
C GLU A 26 1.63 9.75 5.95
N GLY A 27 0.49 9.24 6.41
CA GLY A 27 0.20 8.99 7.83
C GLY A 27 0.83 7.71 8.39
N LEU A 28 1.26 6.78 7.54
CA LEU A 28 1.89 5.51 7.96
C LEU A 28 3.36 5.69 8.38
N HIS A 29 3.86 4.77 9.21
CA HIS A 29 5.29 4.73 9.50
C HIS A 29 6.08 4.42 8.22
N LYS A 30 7.32 4.95 8.10
CA LYS A 30 8.13 4.86 6.87
C LYS A 30 8.24 3.44 6.31
N LEU A 31 8.38 2.43 7.18
CA LEU A 31 8.46 1.03 6.78
C LEU A 31 7.13 0.51 6.21
N GLU A 32 6.00 0.83 6.86
CA GLU A 32 4.66 0.44 6.41
C GLU A 32 4.32 1.10 5.08
N ARG A 33 4.58 2.42 4.97
CA ARG A 33 4.46 3.18 3.72
C ARG A 33 5.29 2.52 2.61
N SER A 34 6.56 2.23 2.88
CA SER A 34 7.45 1.64 1.87
C SER A 34 7.02 0.24 1.45
N ALA A 35 6.55 -0.58 2.39
CA ALA A 35 6.04 -1.92 2.11
C ALA A 35 4.80 -1.85 1.22
N LEU A 36 3.84 -0.99 1.57
CA LEU A 36 2.59 -0.85 0.83
C LEU A 36 2.81 -0.23 -0.56
N SER A 37 3.63 0.83 -0.68
CA SER A 37 4.02 1.39 -1.97
C SER A 37 4.67 0.36 -2.90
N THR A 38 5.56 -0.48 -2.36
CA THR A 38 6.20 -1.56 -3.12
C THR A 38 5.15 -2.53 -3.67
N ARG A 39 4.17 -2.91 -2.85
CA ARG A 39 3.10 -3.83 -3.27
C ARG A 39 2.20 -3.23 -4.35
N PHE A 40 1.87 -1.94 -4.25
CA PHE A 40 1.17 -1.24 -5.32
C PHE A 40 1.97 -1.22 -6.63
N ASN A 41 3.28 -0.99 -6.56
CA ASN A 41 4.13 -1.01 -7.76
C ASN A 41 4.24 -2.41 -8.38
N PHE A 42 4.17 -3.48 -7.58
CA PHE A 42 4.09 -4.85 -8.11
C PHE A 42 2.79 -5.11 -8.86
N LEU A 43 1.66 -4.53 -8.44
CA LEU A 43 0.42 -4.60 -9.21
C LEU A 43 0.53 -3.88 -10.57
N VAL A 44 1.29 -2.78 -10.64
CA VAL A 44 1.48 -2.03 -11.90
C VAL A 44 2.43 -2.74 -12.86
N ASN A 45 3.58 -3.21 -12.35
CA ASN A 45 4.67 -3.69 -13.19
C ASN A 45 4.72 -5.23 -13.31
N GLY A 46 3.96 -5.93 -12.47
CA GLY A 46 4.13 -7.34 -12.21
C GLY A 46 5.32 -7.62 -11.28
N GLN A 47 5.23 -8.70 -10.50
CA GLN A 47 6.35 -9.26 -9.75
C GLN A 47 6.64 -10.67 -10.28
N SER A 48 7.89 -10.94 -10.65
CA SER A 48 8.29 -12.28 -11.10
C SER A 48 7.98 -13.32 -10.02
N GLY A 49 7.21 -14.35 -10.38
CA GLY A 49 6.84 -15.45 -9.48
C GLY A 49 5.50 -15.29 -8.77
N ASN A 50 4.82 -14.15 -8.90
CA ASN A 50 3.47 -13.94 -8.38
C ASN A 50 2.50 -13.68 -9.53
N SER A 51 1.25 -14.12 -9.36
CA SER A 51 0.15 -13.67 -10.24
C SER A 51 -0.39 -12.33 -9.75
N CYS A 52 -1.04 -11.58 -10.64
CA CYS A 52 -1.67 -10.32 -10.28
C CYS A 52 -2.74 -10.50 -9.19
N GLU A 53 -3.49 -11.60 -9.22
CA GLU A 53 -4.50 -11.95 -8.21
C GLU A 53 -3.87 -12.20 -6.84
N PHE A 54 -2.70 -12.84 -6.81
CA PHE A 54 -1.95 -13.05 -5.57
C PHE A 54 -1.49 -11.72 -4.98
N ASP A 55 -0.85 -10.86 -5.77
CA ASP A 55 -0.40 -9.54 -5.31
C ASP A 55 -1.56 -8.64 -4.88
N LEU A 56 -2.72 -8.76 -5.52
CA LEU A 56 -3.96 -8.09 -5.11
C LEU A 56 -4.42 -8.59 -3.74
N GLY A 57 -4.40 -9.90 -3.54
CA GLY A 57 -4.70 -10.52 -2.24
C GLY A 57 -3.77 -10.02 -1.13
N VAL A 58 -2.48 -9.87 -1.42
CA VAL A 58 -1.50 -9.32 -0.48
C VAL A 58 -1.80 -7.86 -0.14
N CYS A 59 -2.14 -7.02 -1.13
CA CYS A 59 -2.48 -5.61 -0.88
C CYS A 59 -3.73 -5.48 0.02
N LYS A 60 -4.77 -6.29 -0.25
CA LYS A 60 -5.99 -6.35 0.57
C LYS A 60 -5.68 -6.80 2.00
N GLY A 61 -4.93 -7.89 2.16
CA GLY A 61 -4.52 -8.37 3.47
C GLY A 61 -3.70 -7.36 4.26
N TYR A 62 -2.88 -6.54 3.60
CA TYR A 62 -2.15 -5.45 4.25
C TYR A 62 -3.08 -4.32 4.72
N ALA A 63 -4.07 -3.93 3.90
CA ALA A 63 -5.09 -2.95 4.29
C ALA A 63 -5.90 -3.45 5.50
N ASP A 64 -6.31 -4.72 5.49
CA ASP A 64 -7.01 -5.37 6.60
C ASP A 64 -6.15 -5.37 7.87
N MET A 65 -4.87 -5.72 7.76
CA MET A 65 -3.94 -5.70 8.88
C MET A 65 -3.80 -4.30 9.49
N LEU A 66 -3.68 -3.25 8.67
CA LEU A 66 -3.62 -1.85 9.13
C LEU A 66 -4.90 -1.44 9.86
N PHE A 67 -6.06 -1.86 9.36
CA PHE A 67 -7.35 -1.61 10.01
C PHE A 67 -7.44 -2.33 11.37
N PHE A 68 -7.15 -3.63 11.41
CA PHE A 68 -7.19 -4.40 12.65
C PHE A 68 -6.15 -3.92 13.69
N ALA A 69 -5.03 -3.35 13.24
CA ALA A 69 -4.04 -2.71 14.10
C ALA A 69 -4.45 -1.30 14.57
N GLY A 70 -5.61 -0.78 14.14
CA GLY A 70 -6.09 0.57 14.47
C GLY A 70 -5.25 1.69 13.85
N ARG A 71 -4.50 1.41 12.78
CA ARG A 71 -3.66 2.39 12.08
C ARG A 71 -4.46 3.24 11.09
N ILE A 72 -5.53 2.66 10.54
CA ILE A 72 -6.43 3.29 9.59
C ILE A 72 -7.87 2.96 9.95
N ASP A 73 -8.81 3.79 9.50
CA ASP A 73 -10.24 3.50 9.64
C ASP A 73 -10.79 2.64 8.49
N SER A 74 -12.08 2.28 8.56
CA SER A 74 -12.73 1.45 7.55
C SER A 74 -12.84 2.12 6.18
N LYS A 75 -12.94 3.45 6.11
CA LYS A 75 -12.97 4.18 4.82
C LYS A 75 -11.59 4.15 4.17
N GLN A 76 -10.54 4.30 4.97
CA GLN A 76 -9.17 4.21 4.52
C GLN A 76 -8.80 2.79 4.07
N GLN A 77 -9.21 1.76 4.81
CA GLN A 77 -9.07 0.36 4.40
C GLN A 77 -9.74 0.09 3.05
N GLN A 78 -10.98 0.55 2.88
CA GLN A 78 -11.70 0.43 1.62
C GLN A 78 -10.98 1.17 0.48
N ALA A 79 -10.48 2.38 0.72
CA ALA A 79 -9.76 3.16 -0.28
C ALA A 79 -8.47 2.47 -0.76
N LEU A 80 -7.69 1.88 0.16
CA LEU A 80 -6.51 1.08 -0.20
C LEU A 80 -6.89 -0.15 -1.04
N THR A 81 -7.98 -0.82 -0.66
CA THR A 81 -8.48 -2.01 -1.36
C THR A 81 -8.97 -1.69 -2.77
N CYS A 82 -9.74 -0.61 -2.93
CA CYS A 82 -10.20 -0.13 -4.23
C CYS A 82 -9.02 0.28 -5.12
N TYR A 83 -8.05 1.01 -4.56
CA TYR A 83 -6.87 1.40 -5.32
C TYR A 83 -6.06 0.19 -5.79
N ALA A 84 -5.86 -0.83 -4.94
CA ALA A 84 -5.22 -2.07 -5.35
C ALA A 84 -5.98 -2.75 -6.50
N LEU A 85 -7.31 -2.79 -6.43
CA LEU A 85 -8.14 -3.35 -7.49
C LEU A 85 -7.97 -2.58 -8.80
N ASP A 86 -8.01 -1.24 -8.76
CA ASP A 86 -7.85 -0.39 -9.94
C ASP A 86 -6.48 -0.61 -10.60
N LEU A 87 -5.42 -0.76 -9.80
CA LEU A 87 -4.09 -1.08 -10.32
C LEU A 87 -4.02 -2.46 -10.97
N SER A 88 -4.75 -3.44 -10.43
CA SER A 88 -4.77 -4.82 -10.97
C SER A 88 -5.54 -4.96 -12.28
N LEU A 89 -6.36 -3.97 -12.64
CA LEU A 89 -7.19 -3.97 -13.85
C LEU A 89 -6.60 -3.12 -14.98
N GLY A 90 -5.49 -2.41 -14.75
CA GLY A 90 -4.98 -1.36 -15.62
C GLY A 90 -3.60 -1.59 -16.19
#